data_AF-A0A0S4W8Y2-F1
#
_entry.id   AF-A0A0S4W8Y2-F1
#
_cell.length_a   1.000
_cell.length_b   1.000
_cell.length_c   1.000
_cell.angle_alpha   90.00
_cell.angle_beta   90.00
_cell.angle_gamma   90.00
#
_symmetry.space_group_name_H-M   'P 1'
#
loop_
_entity.id
_entity.type
_entity.pdbx_description
1 polymer ?
#
loop_
_entity_poly.entity_id
_entity_poly.type
_entity_poly.pdbx_seq_one_letter_code
_entity_poly.pdbx_strand_id
1 'polypeptide(L)'
;MPADIPPSTPPALFTLDLGVNGGVFAPTSPSELSQWIQTEVQAWSWLSSVGAGNHKGAIDVAMQPLREASNLAQLAVQHETSNPDAMRQYISQAQGQLQTAYITNRLPHSSSSLGIRVNEIRVRDPLEAIAYLYTFVPPQNFQFDARDISSWRGFLTGLHEQFEVANFPQQTYQATLKNISSLEAALAKTLGEKTEAYNALHRHYEQVSADIDIEKRAQAETFAAFLEKNQKSHDDALAAHQEGMTNLETVFREKMSLRAPVEYWEERSEHHKERTTVSGRWAFGAMAVLTLFIGLVAAWVLHNLSPDGKPEVWRVSVLVLVGVLGVWATRLLVRMFLSHIHLATDAAERVVMVKTYLSLLESGKLFSDEDRKLILQALFRPASDGIVKDEGLPHPALEALTKLGSR
;
A
#
# COMPACT_ATOMS: atom_id res chain seq x y z
N MET A 1 105.16 28.37 33.11
CA MET A 1 103.69 28.38 32.89
C MET A 1 103.31 26.96 32.54
N PRO A 2 102.58 26.23 33.40
CA PRO A 2 102.22 24.85 33.12
C PRO A 2 101.12 24.81 32.05
N ALA A 3 101.22 23.81 31.17
CA ALA A 3 100.30 23.56 30.06
C ALA A 3 98.93 23.11 30.58
N ASP A 4 97.87 23.77 30.11
CA ASP A 4 96.49 23.36 30.34
C ASP A 4 96.25 21.99 29.70
N ILE A 5 95.96 21.02 30.56
CA ILE A 5 95.51 19.67 30.21
C ILE A 5 94.03 19.81 29.76
N PRO A 6 93.60 19.25 28.62
CA PRO A 6 92.19 19.27 28.25
C PRO A 6 91.35 18.57 29.35
N PRO A 7 90.13 19.04 29.65
CA PRO A 7 89.31 18.45 30.71
C PRO A 7 89.10 16.96 30.45
N SER A 8 89.46 16.13 31.43
CA SER A 8 89.27 14.68 31.42
C SER A 8 87.80 14.37 31.13
N THR A 9 87.52 13.62 30.06
CA THR A 9 86.17 13.15 29.75
C THR A 9 85.62 12.36 30.94
N PRO A 10 84.41 12.64 31.44
CA PRO A 10 83.82 11.88 32.54
C PRO A 10 83.80 10.37 32.20
N PRO A 11 84.11 9.48 33.17
CA PRO A 11 84.09 8.05 32.92
C PRO A 11 82.68 7.58 32.55
N ALA A 12 82.58 6.70 31.55
CA ALA A 12 81.29 6.15 31.14
C ALA A 12 80.63 5.40 32.32
N LEU A 13 79.31 5.57 32.44
CA LEU A 13 78.50 4.94 33.48
C LEU A 13 78.46 3.41 33.30
N PHE A 14 78.45 2.96 32.04
CA PHE A 14 78.63 1.57 31.63
C PHE A 14 79.01 1.53 30.14
N THR A 15 79.26 0.33 29.61
CA THR A 15 79.47 0.10 28.17
C THR A 15 78.57 -1.03 27.69
N LEU A 16 77.89 -0.82 26.56
CA LEU A 16 77.05 -1.79 25.87
C LEU A 16 77.52 -1.89 24.42
N ASP A 17 78.07 -3.05 24.05
CA ASP A 17 78.50 -3.32 22.68
C ASP A 17 77.39 -4.05 21.92
N LEU A 18 76.82 -3.38 20.91
CA LEU A 18 75.80 -3.92 20.02
C LEU A 18 76.40 -4.39 18.68
N GLY A 19 77.71 -4.26 18.47
CA GLY A 19 78.40 -4.65 17.25
C GLY A 19 77.77 -4.04 15.99
N VAL A 20 77.39 -4.88 15.03
CA VAL A 20 76.72 -4.46 13.77
C VAL A 20 75.31 -3.91 13.99
N ASN A 21 74.71 -4.14 15.16
CA ASN A 21 73.36 -3.76 15.52
C ASN A 21 73.28 -2.41 16.24
N GLY A 22 74.22 -1.49 16.01
CA GLY A 22 74.19 -0.14 16.62
C GLY A 22 75.50 0.35 17.22
N GLY A 23 76.59 -0.41 17.11
CA GLY A 23 77.91 -0.03 17.61
C GLY A 23 78.03 -0.10 19.14
N VAL A 24 79.01 0.63 19.69
CA VAL A 24 79.24 0.67 21.14
C VAL A 24 78.59 1.90 21.74
N PHE A 25 77.74 1.69 22.74
CA PHE A 25 77.09 2.74 23.51
C PHE A 25 77.70 2.84 24.91
N ALA A 26 78.19 4.03 25.29
CA ALA A 26 78.88 4.27 26.56
C ALA A 26 78.48 5.64 27.14
N PRO A 27 77.29 5.77 27.76
CA PRO A 27 76.78 7.06 28.23
C PRO A 27 77.61 7.59 29.39
N THR A 28 77.84 8.90 29.39
CA THR A 28 78.61 9.63 30.42
C THR A 28 77.71 10.31 31.46
N SER A 29 76.41 10.43 31.19
CA SER A 29 75.42 10.96 32.12
C SER A 29 74.07 10.23 32.05
N PRO A 30 73.23 10.31 33.11
CA PRO A 30 71.87 9.77 33.08
C PRO A 30 70.99 10.44 32.00
N SER A 31 71.23 11.73 31.73
CA SER A 31 70.52 12.49 30.70
C SER A 31 70.86 12.00 29.29
N GLU A 32 72.12 11.71 29.00
CA GLU A 32 72.57 11.10 27.74
C GLU A 32 71.95 9.71 27.55
N LEU A 33 71.95 8.88 28.61
CA LEU A 33 71.27 7.59 28.61
C LEU A 33 69.78 7.72 28.28
N SER A 34 69.07 8.60 28.99
CA SER A 34 67.64 8.82 28.77
C SER A 34 67.35 9.31 27.34
N GLN A 35 68.14 10.24 26.82
CA GLN A 35 67.94 10.79 25.47
C GLN A 35 68.16 9.73 24.38
N TRP A 36 69.20 8.90 24.52
CA TRP A 36 69.48 7.83 23.58
C TRP A 36 68.33 6.80 23.55
N ILE A 37 67.87 6.34 24.72
CA ILE A 37 66.76 5.38 24.79
C ILE A 37 65.46 6.00 24.26
N GLN A 38 65.17 7.26 24.56
CA GLN A 38 63.98 7.94 24.04
C GLN A 38 64.00 8.03 22.51
N THR A 39 65.17 8.27 21.91
CA THR A 39 65.33 8.28 20.46
C THR A 39 64.96 6.92 19.87
N GLU A 40 65.43 5.83 20.47
CA GLU A 40 65.09 4.47 20.04
C GLU A 40 63.60 4.13 20.24
N VAL A 41 63.02 4.46 21.40
CA VAL A 41 61.58 4.26 21.65
C VAL A 41 60.73 5.03 20.63
N GLN A 42 61.12 6.26 20.28
CA GLN A 42 60.42 7.06 19.29
C GLN A 42 60.53 6.47 17.88
N ALA A 43 61.71 5.96 17.50
CA ALA A 43 61.91 5.32 16.20
C ALA A 43 60.97 4.13 15.97
N TRP A 44 60.60 3.42 17.04
CA TRP A 44 59.72 2.24 16.99
C TRP A 44 58.27 2.51 17.42
N SER A 45 57.91 3.76 17.73
CA SER A 45 56.59 4.13 18.25
C SER A 45 55.42 3.74 17.32
N TRP A 46 55.66 3.78 16.01
CA TRP A 46 54.71 3.43 14.95
C TRP A 46 54.19 1.99 15.04
N LEU A 47 54.93 1.07 15.67
CA LEU A 47 54.49 -0.32 15.83
C LEU A 47 53.16 -0.41 16.59
N SER A 48 52.87 0.55 17.47
CA SER A 48 51.65 0.57 18.26
C SER A 48 50.40 1.03 17.48
N SER A 49 50.58 1.83 16.42
CA SER A 49 49.47 2.40 15.65
C SER A 49 48.97 1.51 14.52
N VAL A 50 49.69 0.43 14.21
CA VAL A 50 49.39 -0.46 13.09
C VAL A 50 48.74 -1.75 13.62
N GLY A 51 47.51 -2.01 13.19
CA GLY A 51 46.79 -3.25 13.50
C GLY A 51 47.25 -4.38 12.58
N ALA A 52 48.07 -5.30 13.10
CA ALA A 52 48.52 -6.49 12.40
C ALA A 52 48.04 -7.77 13.12
N GLY A 53 48.25 -8.94 12.51
CA GLY A 53 47.83 -10.22 13.07
C GLY A 53 48.66 -10.67 14.28
N ASN A 54 48.45 -11.91 14.74
CA ASN A 54 48.99 -12.42 16.00
C ASN A 54 50.53 -12.33 16.12
N HIS A 55 51.25 -12.39 14.99
CA HIS A 55 52.70 -12.27 14.91
C HIS A 55 53.26 -10.95 15.46
N LYS A 56 52.47 -9.87 15.43
CA LYS A 56 52.84 -8.58 16.03
C LYS A 56 53.14 -8.70 17.53
N GLY A 57 52.45 -9.62 18.23
CA GLY A 57 52.65 -9.84 19.65
C GLY A 57 54.10 -10.19 20.01
N ALA A 58 54.82 -10.91 19.14
CA ALA A 58 56.24 -11.22 19.38
C ALA A 58 57.11 -9.97 19.38
N ILE A 59 56.83 -9.03 18.48
CA ILE A 59 57.54 -7.75 18.38
C ILE A 59 57.20 -6.87 19.59
N ASP A 60 55.92 -6.82 19.99
CA ASP A 60 55.50 -6.04 21.15
C ASP A 60 56.18 -6.52 22.44
N VAL A 61 56.28 -7.84 22.65
CA VAL A 61 57.01 -8.45 23.77
C VAL A 61 58.51 -8.16 23.66
N ALA A 62 59.10 -8.28 22.46
CA ALA A 62 60.52 -7.98 22.25
C ALA A 62 60.88 -6.52 22.58
N MET A 63 59.93 -5.59 22.37
CA MET A 63 60.05 -4.16 22.64
C MET A 63 59.85 -3.77 24.12
N GLN A 64 59.28 -4.64 24.97
CA GLN A 64 59.01 -4.29 26.38
C GLN A 64 60.25 -3.87 27.16
N PRO A 65 61.38 -4.60 27.11
CA PRO A 65 62.61 -4.20 27.82
C PRO A 65 63.12 -2.82 27.44
N LEU A 66 62.99 -2.42 26.16
CA LEU A 66 63.39 -1.09 25.71
C LEU A 66 62.53 0.03 26.33
N ARG A 67 61.22 -0.20 26.47
CA ARG A 67 60.31 0.74 27.15
C ARG A 67 60.58 0.80 28.65
N GLU A 68 60.86 -0.33 29.29
CA GLU A 68 61.24 -0.40 30.70
C GLU A 68 62.56 0.33 30.97
N ALA A 69 63.56 0.15 30.10
CA ALA A 69 64.81 0.88 30.16
C ALA A 69 64.61 2.41 30.07
N SER A 70 63.65 2.86 29.25
CA SER A 70 63.31 4.29 29.12
C SER A 70 62.79 4.88 30.43
N ASN A 71 61.87 4.15 31.10
CA ASN A 71 61.33 4.57 32.39
C ASN A 71 62.42 4.61 33.47
N LEU A 72 63.30 3.60 33.52
CA LEU A 72 64.41 3.52 34.46
C LEU A 72 65.43 4.65 34.24
N ALA A 73 65.73 4.99 32.98
CA ALA A 73 66.63 6.09 32.67
C ALA A 73 66.03 7.45 33.08
N GLN A 74 64.72 7.65 32.93
CA GLN A 74 64.05 8.85 33.42
C GLN A 74 64.11 8.97 34.95
N LEU A 75 63.93 7.85 35.67
CA LEU A 75 64.10 7.82 37.13
C LEU A 75 65.55 8.12 37.54
N ALA A 76 66.54 7.62 36.80
CA ALA A 76 67.94 7.94 37.04
C ALA A 76 68.22 9.44 36.92
N VAL A 77 67.65 10.13 35.91
CA VAL A 77 67.75 11.59 35.75
C VAL A 77 67.13 12.34 36.94
N GLN A 78 65.96 11.91 37.42
CA GLN A 78 65.28 12.57 38.55
C GLN A 78 66.06 12.46 39.86
N HIS A 79 66.83 11.39 40.02
CA HIS A 79 67.60 11.11 41.24
C HIS A 79 69.07 11.55 41.19
N GLU A 80 69.50 12.15 40.08
CA GLU A 80 70.90 12.54 39.85
C GLU A 80 71.46 13.46 40.95
N THR A 81 70.68 14.42 41.43
CA THR A 81 71.08 15.36 42.49
C THR A 81 70.61 14.99 43.88
N SER A 82 69.57 14.15 44.00
CA SER A 82 68.88 13.86 45.27
C SER A 82 69.31 12.55 45.94
N ASN A 83 69.62 11.51 45.16
CA ASN A 83 70.00 10.19 45.69
C ASN A 83 70.92 9.43 44.71
N PRO A 84 72.25 9.58 44.85
CA PRO A 84 73.23 8.94 43.96
C PRO A 84 73.23 7.40 43.98
N ASP A 85 72.80 6.78 45.08
CA ASP A 85 72.73 5.31 45.18
C ASP A 85 71.52 4.77 44.41
N ALA A 86 70.36 5.42 44.54
CA ALA A 86 69.19 5.10 43.74
C ALA A 86 69.45 5.31 42.23
N MET A 87 70.11 6.41 41.86
CA MET A 87 70.54 6.67 40.48
C MET A 87 71.37 5.50 39.92
N ARG A 88 72.40 5.05 40.66
CA ARG A 88 73.26 3.93 40.22
C ARG A 88 72.47 2.62 40.04
N GLN A 89 71.50 2.35 40.91
CA GLN A 89 70.63 1.18 40.78
C GLN A 89 69.75 1.26 39.52
N TYR A 90 69.13 2.41 39.26
CA TYR A 90 68.31 2.60 38.06
C TYR A 90 69.14 2.48 36.77
N ILE A 91 70.36 3.01 36.73
CA ILE A 91 71.28 2.86 35.59
C ILE A 91 71.62 1.38 35.36
N SER A 92 71.96 0.63 36.41
CA SER A 92 72.29 -0.79 36.30
C SER A 92 71.10 -1.63 35.80
N GLN A 93 69.89 -1.33 36.28
CA GLN A 93 68.67 -1.99 35.80
C GLN A 93 68.37 -1.62 34.35
N ALA A 94 68.52 -0.35 33.97
CA ALA A 94 68.34 0.11 32.59
C ALA A 94 69.32 -0.62 31.65
N GLN A 95 70.59 -0.77 32.05
CA GLN A 95 71.57 -1.53 31.29
C GLN A 95 71.15 -2.99 31.08
N GLY A 96 70.66 -3.66 32.13
CA GLY A 96 70.16 -5.05 32.02
C GLY A 96 68.96 -5.17 31.07
N GLN A 97 68.06 -4.18 31.08
CA GLN A 97 66.94 -4.14 30.15
C GLN A 97 67.37 -3.88 28.70
N LEU A 98 68.37 -3.01 28.48
CA LEU A 98 68.95 -2.80 27.16
C LEU A 98 69.67 -4.05 26.62
N GLN A 99 70.38 -4.78 27.47
CA GLN A 99 70.96 -6.08 27.10
C GLN A 99 69.87 -7.08 26.71
N THR A 100 68.75 -7.09 27.44
CA THR A 100 67.62 -7.95 27.11
C THR A 100 66.98 -7.56 25.77
N ALA A 101 66.77 -6.27 25.52
CA ALA A 101 66.22 -5.78 24.25
C ALA A 101 67.11 -6.14 23.05
N TYR A 102 68.39 -5.76 23.09
CA TYR A 102 69.23 -5.81 21.90
C TYR A 102 70.01 -7.11 21.73
N ILE A 103 70.39 -7.78 22.83
CA ILE A 103 71.20 -9.02 22.78
C ILE A 103 70.29 -10.25 22.85
N THR A 104 69.37 -10.29 23.81
CA THR A 104 68.50 -11.47 24.02
C THR A 104 67.37 -11.50 23.00
N ASN A 105 66.61 -10.40 22.89
CA ASN A 105 65.48 -10.28 21.98
C ASN A 105 65.90 -9.90 20.55
N ARG A 106 67.20 -9.64 20.33
CA ARG A 106 67.78 -9.27 19.02
C ARG A 106 67.04 -8.13 18.33
N LEU A 107 66.54 -7.17 19.10
CA LEU A 107 65.85 -6.02 18.55
C LEU A 107 66.81 -5.25 17.63
N PRO A 108 66.43 -4.87 16.40
CA PRO A 108 67.25 -3.98 15.61
C PRO A 108 67.35 -2.60 16.26
N HIS A 109 68.56 -2.05 16.35
CA HIS A 109 68.72 -0.62 16.64
C HIS A 109 68.28 0.21 15.43
N SER A 110 67.68 1.38 15.65
CA SER A 110 67.10 2.18 14.55
C SER A 110 68.11 2.56 13.47
N SER A 111 69.39 2.74 13.83
CA SER A 111 70.50 3.03 12.91
C SER A 111 71.21 1.81 12.33
N SER A 112 70.84 0.59 12.74
CA SER A 112 71.41 -0.64 12.17
C SER A 112 70.94 -0.82 10.72
N SER A 113 71.67 -1.63 9.93
CA SER A 113 71.25 -1.97 8.57
C SER A 113 69.83 -2.57 8.52
N LEU A 114 69.52 -3.44 9.50
CA LEU A 114 68.19 -4.02 9.66
C LEU A 114 67.15 -2.96 10.06
N GLY A 115 67.48 -2.06 10.99
CA GLY A 115 66.60 -0.96 11.40
C GLY A 115 66.26 -0.01 10.25
N ILE A 116 67.26 0.36 9.46
CA ILE A 116 67.08 1.18 8.24
C ILE A 116 66.19 0.45 7.25
N ARG A 117 66.44 -0.84 6.99
CA ARG A 117 65.64 -1.67 6.07
C ARG A 117 64.18 -1.77 6.51
N VAL A 118 63.92 -1.99 7.80
CA VAL A 118 62.56 -2.00 8.35
C VAL A 118 61.88 -0.65 8.14
N ASN A 119 62.60 0.46 8.35
CA ASN A 119 62.05 1.80 8.13
C ASN A 119 61.76 2.09 6.65
N GLU A 120 62.61 1.64 5.72
CA GLU A 120 62.36 1.75 4.28
C GLU A 120 61.07 1.03 3.87
N ILE A 121 60.89 -0.21 4.36
CA ILE A 121 59.67 -0.99 4.11
C ILE A 121 58.48 -0.29 4.75
N ARG A 122 58.61 0.24 5.97
CA ARG A 122 57.55 0.95 6.69
C ARG A 122 57.03 2.17 5.93
N VAL A 123 57.92 2.95 5.30
CA VAL A 123 57.51 4.12 4.51
C VAL A 123 56.65 3.70 3.31
N ARG A 124 56.90 2.53 2.74
CA ARG A 124 56.07 1.95 1.67
C ARG A 124 54.77 1.37 2.21
N ASP A 125 54.87 0.47 3.18
CA ASP A 125 53.76 -0.28 3.75
C ASP A 125 54.09 -0.73 5.20
N PRO A 126 53.41 -0.17 6.21
CA PRO A 126 53.67 -0.52 7.61
C PRO A 126 53.31 -1.96 7.98
N LEU A 127 52.33 -2.60 7.32
CA LEU A 127 51.97 -3.99 7.60
C LEU A 127 53.05 -4.94 7.10
N GLU A 128 53.60 -4.65 5.93
CA GLU A 128 54.74 -5.37 5.37
C GLU A 128 55.97 -5.28 6.29
N ALA A 129 56.25 -4.10 6.85
CA ALA A 129 57.39 -3.88 7.73
C ALA A 129 57.29 -4.68 9.04
N ILE A 130 56.08 -4.84 9.60
CA ILE A 130 55.84 -5.66 10.80
C ILE A 130 56.12 -7.13 10.48
N ALA A 131 55.57 -7.63 9.38
CA ALA A 131 55.77 -9.02 9.00
C ALA A 131 57.23 -9.34 8.62
N TYR A 132 57.94 -8.39 8.02
CA TYR A 132 59.38 -8.46 7.78
C TYR A 132 60.18 -8.49 9.10
N LEU A 133 59.90 -7.56 10.03
CA LEU A 133 60.60 -7.50 11.32
C LEU A 133 60.39 -8.79 12.14
N TYR A 134 59.19 -9.38 12.07
CA TYR A 134 58.86 -10.61 12.78
C TYR A 134 59.82 -11.78 12.49
N THR A 135 60.40 -11.88 11.30
CA THR A 135 61.31 -12.98 10.95
C THR A 135 62.65 -12.89 11.69
N PHE A 136 63.06 -11.69 12.12
CA PHE A 136 64.34 -11.46 12.80
C PHE A 136 64.24 -11.49 14.33
N VAL A 137 63.04 -11.40 14.88
CA VAL A 137 62.80 -11.54 16.32
C VAL A 137 62.83 -13.02 16.71
N PRO A 138 63.44 -13.42 17.85
CA PRO A 138 63.49 -14.80 18.28
C PRO A 138 62.09 -15.43 18.38
N PRO A 139 61.97 -16.75 18.11
CA PRO A 139 60.69 -17.44 18.16
C PRO A 139 60.08 -17.35 19.56
N GLN A 140 58.85 -16.86 19.61
CA GLN A 140 58.01 -16.78 20.81
C GLN A 140 56.70 -17.55 20.55
N ASN A 141 55.78 -17.58 21.51
CA ASN A 141 54.47 -18.26 21.39
C ASN A 141 53.48 -17.59 20.40
N PHE A 142 53.96 -16.77 19.47
CA PHE A 142 53.15 -16.08 18.47
C PHE A 142 53.41 -16.68 17.08
N GLN A 143 52.35 -17.08 16.40
CA GLN A 143 52.40 -17.63 15.04
C GLN A 143 52.18 -16.54 13.98
N PHE A 144 52.76 -16.75 12.81
CA PHE A 144 52.45 -15.93 11.64
C PHE A 144 50.99 -16.13 11.20
N ASP A 145 50.22 -15.05 11.31
CA ASP A 145 48.81 -14.97 10.92
C ASP A 145 48.60 -13.64 10.21
N ALA A 146 48.36 -13.68 8.89
CA ALA A 146 48.17 -12.52 8.05
C ALA A 146 47.00 -12.73 7.09
N ARG A 147 46.11 -11.73 7.02
CA ARG A 147 44.93 -11.73 6.13
C ARG A 147 45.11 -10.81 4.92
N ASP A 148 46.21 -10.07 4.88
CA ASP A 148 46.58 -9.10 3.86
C ASP A 148 47.84 -9.54 3.10
N ILE A 149 47.93 -9.14 1.84
CA ILE A 149 49.03 -9.52 0.94
C ILE A 149 50.36 -8.86 1.32
N SER A 150 50.30 -7.67 1.91
CA SER A 150 51.46 -6.90 2.33
C SER A 150 52.25 -7.62 3.42
N SER A 151 51.56 -8.16 4.43
CA SER A 151 52.18 -8.96 5.48
C SER A 151 52.83 -10.25 4.92
N TRP A 152 52.18 -10.94 3.97
CA TRP A 152 52.79 -12.11 3.33
C TRP A 152 54.06 -11.75 2.54
N ARG A 153 54.03 -10.64 1.79
CA ARG A 153 55.21 -10.13 1.07
C ARG A 153 56.36 -9.80 2.03
N GLY A 154 56.07 -9.13 3.15
CA GLY A 154 57.05 -8.77 4.16
C GLY A 154 57.67 -9.98 4.84
N PHE A 155 56.84 -10.96 5.22
CA PHE A 155 57.29 -12.22 5.82
C PHE A 155 58.20 -13.01 4.86
N LEU A 156 57.80 -13.18 3.60
CA LEU A 156 58.60 -13.89 2.61
C LEU A 156 59.92 -13.16 2.31
N THR A 157 59.89 -11.82 2.23
CA THR A 157 61.10 -10.99 2.06
C THR A 157 62.04 -11.14 3.26
N GLY A 158 61.49 -11.13 4.47
CA GLY A 158 62.26 -11.30 5.71
C GLY A 158 62.90 -12.67 5.81
N LEU A 159 62.17 -13.75 5.48
CA LEU A 159 62.72 -15.09 5.41
C LEU A 159 63.82 -15.18 4.34
N HIS A 160 63.58 -14.63 3.15
CA HIS A 160 64.57 -14.61 2.08
C HIS A 160 65.88 -13.96 2.55
N GLU A 161 65.82 -12.73 3.08
CA GLU A 161 67.02 -12.00 3.53
C GLU A 161 67.68 -12.63 4.78
N GLN A 162 66.90 -13.22 5.69
CA GLN A 162 67.42 -13.93 6.86
C GLN A 162 68.20 -15.19 6.48
N PHE A 163 67.71 -15.96 5.50
CA PHE A 163 68.30 -17.23 5.08
C PHE A 163 69.33 -17.08 3.95
N GLU A 164 69.39 -15.94 3.26
CA GLU A 164 70.44 -15.63 2.27
C GLU A 164 71.84 -15.49 2.86
N VAL A 165 72.00 -15.46 4.19
CA VAL A 165 73.32 -15.42 4.86
C VAL A 165 73.86 -16.81 5.24
N ALA A 166 73.19 -17.91 4.90
CA ALA A 166 73.70 -19.26 5.19
C ALA A 166 73.76 -20.15 3.93
N ASN A 167 74.99 -20.42 3.47
CA ASN A 167 75.40 -21.42 2.48
C ASN A 167 74.39 -22.57 2.20
N PHE A 168 73.42 -22.34 1.31
CA PHE A 168 72.62 -23.42 0.73
C PHE A 168 73.29 -23.93 -0.56
N PRO A 169 73.27 -25.25 -0.85
CA PRO A 169 73.72 -25.77 -2.14
C PRO A 169 72.92 -25.13 -3.27
N GLN A 170 73.62 -24.61 -4.28
CA GLN A 170 73.10 -23.76 -5.37
C GLN A 170 71.84 -24.32 -6.08
N GLN A 171 71.68 -25.64 -6.14
CA GLN A 171 70.49 -26.32 -6.69
C GLN A 171 69.22 -26.10 -5.85
N THR A 172 69.33 -26.12 -4.53
CA THR A 172 68.19 -25.96 -3.60
C THR A 172 67.69 -24.52 -3.60
N TYR A 173 68.60 -23.56 -3.77
CA TYR A 173 68.28 -22.13 -3.86
C TYR A 173 67.44 -21.81 -5.11
N GLN A 174 67.84 -22.30 -6.29
CA GLN A 174 67.07 -22.07 -7.51
C GLN A 174 65.72 -22.80 -7.51
N ALA A 175 65.64 -24.00 -6.95
CA ALA A 175 64.36 -24.70 -6.77
C ALA A 175 63.42 -23.93 -5.84
N THR A 176 63.95 -23.35 -4.76
CA THR A 176 63.16 -22.58 -3.79
C THR A 176 62.67 -21.26 -4.39
N LEU A 177 63.50 -20.52 -5.14
CA LEU A 177 63.09 -19.30 -5.85
C LEU A 177 62.02 -19.57 -6.92
N LYS A 178 62.13 -20.68 -7.64
CA LYS A 178 61.13 -21.09 -8.63
C LYS A 178 59.81 -21.46 -7.96
N ASN A 179 59.87 -22.12 -6.80
CA ASN A 179 58.68 -22.45 -6.02
C ASN A 179 58.02 -21.19 -5.45
N ILE A 180 58.79 -20.23 -4.90
CA ILE A 180 58.26 -18.96 -4.39
C ILE A 180 57.60 -18.15 -5.51
N SER A 181 58.27 -17.97 -6.65
CA SER A 181 57.69 -17.21 -7.78
C SER A 181 56.43 -17.88 -8.37
N SER A 182 56.38 -19.21 -8.43
CA SER A 182 55.13 -19.92 -8.81
C SER A 182 54.02 -19.78 -7.77
N LEU A 183 54.36 -19.68 -6.47
CA LEU A 183 53.41 -19.41 -5.39
C LEU A 183 52.83 -17.99 -5.50
N GLU A 184 53.68 -16.99 -5.79
CA GLU A 184 53.26 -15.61 -6.05
C GLU A 184 52.32 -15.53 -7.26
N ALA A 185 52.66 -16.21 -8.36
CA ALA A 185 51.83 -16.25 -9.55
C ALA A 185 50.46 -16.92 -9.29
N ALA A 186 50.44 -18.02 -8.53
CA ALA A 186 49.21 -18.69 -8.13
C ALA A 186 48.34 -17.81 -7.21
N LEU A 187 48.95 -17.15 -6.22
CA LEU A 187 48.28 -16.20 -5.33
C LEU A 187 47.67 -15.04 -6.12
N ALA A 188 48.44 -14.42 -7.03
CA ALA A 188 47.98 -13.32 -7.86
C ALA A 188 46.80 -13.74 -8.74
N LYS A 189 46.86 -14.93 -9.35
CA LYS A 189 45.76 -15.49 -10.16
C LYS A 189 44.49 -15.70 -9.33
N THR A 190 44.59 -16.40 -8.20
CA THR A 190 43.44 -16.68 -7.33
C THR A 190 42.83 -15.40 -6.75
N LEU A 191 43.66 -14.38 -6.45
CA LEU A 191 43.16 -13.06 -6.05
C LEU A 191 42.40 -12.37 -7.18
N GLY A 192 42.90 -12.43 -8.41
CA GLY A 192 42.24 -11.87 -9.58
C GLY A 192 40.86 -12.48 -9.78
N GLU A 193 40.77 -13.82 -9.78
CA GLU A 193 39.52 -14.57 -9.91
C GLU A 193 38.52 -14.21 -8.80
N LYS A 194 38.97 -14.10 -7.54
CA LYS A 194 38.11 -13.69 -6.42
C LYS A 194 37.63 -12.24 -6.54
N THR A 195 38.50 -11.33 -6.98
CA THR A 195 38.16 -9.92 -7.15
C THR A 195 37.12 -9.76 -8.26
N GLU A 196 37.27 -10.47 -9.36
CA GLU A 196 36.32 -10.47 -10.46
C GLU A 196 34.96 -11.05 -10.04
N ALA A 197 34.96 -12.18 -9.33
CA ALA A 197 33.75 -12.78 -8.78
C ALA A 197 33.04 -11.84 -7.79
N TYR A 198 33.80 -11.17 -6.91
CA TYR A 198 33.27 -10.19 -5.97
C TYR A 198 32.63 -8.99 -6.70
N ASN A 199 33.32 -8.44 -7.69
CA ASN A 199 32.80 -7.32 -8.48
C ASN A 199 31.57 -7.72 -9.30
N ALA A 200 31.53 -8.94 -9.85
CA ALA A 200 30.35 -9.46 -10.54
C ALA A 200 29.16 -9.61 -9.59
N LEU A 201 29.38 -10.15 -8.38
CA LEU A 201 28.36 -10.26 -7.35
C LEU A 201 27.85 -8.88 -6.92
N HIS A 202 28.73 -7.90 -6.76
CA HIS A 202 28.36 -6.53 -6.40
C HIS A 202 27.47 -5.89 -7.47
N ARG A 203 27.85 -5.97 -8.75
CA ARG A 203 27.02 -5.48 -9.86
C ARG A 203 25.65 -6.16 -9.92
N HIS A 204 25.61 -7.48 -9.73
CA HIS A 204 24.36 -8.21 -9.70
C HIS A 204 23.47 -7.76 -8.53
N TYR A 205 24.05 -7.52 -7.36
CA TYR A 205 23.32 -7.00 -6.20
C TYR A 205 22.74 -5.60 -6.46
N GLU A 206 23.53 -4.70 -7.05
CA GLU A 206 23.06 -3.36 -7.44
C GLU A 206 21.90 -3.43 -8.45
N GLN A 207 22.00 -4.30 -9.46
CA GLN A 207 20.93 -4.51 -10.44
C GLN A 207 19.65 -5.03 -9.79
N VAL A 208 19.74 -6.10 -8.99
CA VAL A 208 18.58 -6.67 -8.29
C VAL A 208 17.94 -5.64 -7.35
N SER A 209 18.76 -4.85 -6.64
CA SER A 209 18.24 -3.77 -5.78
C SER A 209 17.48 -2.72 -6.58
N ALA A 210 18.01 -2.31 -7.75
CA ALA A 210 17.35 -1.35 -8.61
C ALA A 210 16.03 -1.89 -9.20
N ASP A 211 16.02 -3.16 -9.63
CA ASP A 211 14.84 -3.82 -10.17
C ASP A 211 13.74 -3.97 -9.10
N ILE A 212 14.11 -4.34 -7.87
CA ILE A 212 13.18 -4.39 -6.72
C ILE A 212 12.56 -3.01 -6.46
N ASP A 213 13.36 -1.94 -6.49
CA ASP A 213 12.86 -0.59 -6.27
C ASP A 213 11.89 -0.13 -7.38
N ILE A 214 12.17 -0.49 -8.64
CA ILE A 214 11.28 -0.23 -9.77
C ILE A 214 9.96 -0.98 -9.60
N GLU A 215 10.02 -2.28 -9.33
CA GLU A 215 8.84 -3.13 -9.17
C GLU A 215 7.99 -2.71 -7.97
N LYS A 216 8.63 -2.31 -6.87
CA LYS A 216 7.95 -1.77 -5.68
C LYS A 216 7.19 -0.49 -6.00
N ARG A 217 7.77 0.42 -6.79
CA ARG A 217 7.08 1.65 -7.22
C ARG A 217 5.91 1.32 -8.14
N ALA A 218 6.12 0.43 -9.12
CA ALA A 218 5.05 0.00 -10.03
C ALA A 218 3.88 -0.67 -9.29
N GLN A 219 4.16 -1.52 -8.30
CA GLN A 219 3.12 -2.10 -7.44
C GLN A 219 2.40 -1.04 -6.60
N ALA A 220 3.13 -0.08 -6.02
CA ALA A 220 2.51 0.98 -5.22
C ALA A 220 1.55 1.84 -6.07
N GLU A 221 1.95 2.21 -7.28
CA GLU A 221 1.10 2.95 -8.23
C GLU A 221 -0.12 2.13 -8.64
N THR A 222 0.07 0.84 -8.96
CA THR A 222 -1.03 -0.06 -9.34
C THR A 222 -2.02 -0.25 -8.18
N PHE A 223 -1.51 -0.40 -6.96
CA PHE A 223 -2.35 -0.55 -5.77
C PHE A 223 -3.09 0.74 -5.43
N ALA A 224 -2.45 1.90 -5.55
CA ALA A 224 -3.11 3.20 -5.37
C ALA A 224 -4.23 3.41 -6.39
N ALA A 225 -3.97 3.11 -7.67
CA ALA A 225 -4.98 3.19 -8.73
C ALA A 225 -6.15 2.20 -8.49
N PHE A 226 -5.85 1.00 -7.98
CA PHE A 226 -6.88 0.04 -7.60
C PHE A 226 -7.75 0.56 -6.45
N LEU A 227 -7.15 1.09 -5.38
CA LEU A 227 -7.89 1.67 -4.25
C LEU A 227 -8.77 2.84 -4.68
N GLU A 228 -8.24 3.75 -5.49
CA GLU A 228 -9.01 4.89 -6.01
C GLU A 228 -10.21 4.42 -6.84
N LYS A 229 -9.98 3.48 -7.77
CA LYS A 229 -11.05 2.91 -8.59
C LYS A 229 -12.10 2.18 -7.75
N ASN A 230 -11.66 1.41 -6.75
CA ASN A 230 -12.56 0.65 -5.89
C ASN A 230 -13.38 1.57 -4.99
N GLN A 231 -12.75 2.61 -4.44
CA GLN A 231 -13.44 3.61 -3.61
C GLN A 231 -14.47 4.38 -4.43
N LYS A 232 -14.11 4.85 -5.63
CA LYS A 232 -15.06 5.47 -6.54
C LYS A 232 -16.22 4.56 -6.90
N SER A 233 -15.95 3.29 -7.22
CA SER A 233 -17.01 2.32 -7.53
C SER A 233 -17.92 2.06 -6.33
N HIS A 234 -17.39 2.05 -5.12
CA HIS A 234 -18.15 1.88 -3.90
C HIS A 234 -19.04 3.09 -3.62
N ASP A 235 -18.50 4.31 -3.77
CA ASP A 235 -19.23 5.56 -3.58
C ASP A 235 -20.35 5.71 -4.63
N ASP A 236 -20.07 5.39 -5.90
CA ASP A 236 -21.07 5.37 -6.98
C ASP A 236 -22.19 4.35 -6.69
N ALA A 237 -21.84 3.16 -6.19
CA ALA A 237 -22.82 2.14 -5.81
C ALA A 237 -23.67 2.56 -4.60
N LEU A 238 -23.06 3.23 -3.61
CA LEU A 238 -23.76 3.75 -2.44
C LEU A 238 -24.73 4.88 -2.84
N ALA A 239 -24.30 5.79 -3.71
CA ALA A 239 -25.13 6.86 -4.25
C ALA A 239 -26.32 6.29 -5.02
N ALA A 240 -26.08 5.34 -5.94
CA ALA A 240 -27.14 4.67 -6.69
C ALA A 240 -28.12 3.90 -5.77
N HIS A 241 -27.61 3.26 -4.72
CA HIS A 241 -28.46 2.59 -3.73
C HIS A 241 -29.32 3.58 -2.95
N GLN A 242 -28.75 4.71 -2.51
CA GLN A 242 -29.47 5.72 -1.76
C GLN A 242 -30.54 6.42 -2.60
N GLU A 243 -30.26 6.69 -3.87
CA GLU A 243 -31.24 7.16 -4.85
C GLU A 243 -32.36 6.13 -5.05
N GLY A 244 -32.00 4.86 -5.26
CA GLY A 244 -32.95 3.76 -5.40
C GLY A 244 -33.86 3.59 -4.18
N MET A 245 -33.32 3.69 -2.97
CA MET A 245 -34.10 3.63 -1.72
C MET A 245 -35.06 4.80 -1.57
N THR A 246 -34.63 6.02 -1.93
CA THR A 246 -35.48 7.21 -1.89
C THR A 246 -36.63 7.12 -2.90
N ASN A 247 -36.35 6.62 -4.11
CA ASN A 247 -37.36 6.35 -5.12
C ASN A 247 -38.34 5.27 -4.64
N LEU A 248 -37.84 4.16 -4.08
CA LEU A 248 -38.67 3.08 -3.55
C LEU A 248 -39.58 3.57 -2.42
N GLU A 249 -39.07 4.39 -1.48
CA GLU A 249 -39.89 4.98 -0.42
C GLU A 249 -41.00 5.86 -1.01
N THR A 250 -40.67 6.69 -2.00
CA THR A 250 -41.64 7.58 -2.67
C THR A 250 -42.75 6.78 -3.37
N VAL A 251 -42.37 5.79 -4.18
CA VAL A 251 -43.30 4.89 -4.86
C VAL A 251 -44.17 4.12 -3.86
N PHE A 252 -43.58 3.63 -2.77
CA PHE A 252 -44.31 2.90 -1.74
C PHE A 252 -45.33 3.80 -1.00
N ARG A 253 -44.93 5.01 -0.59
CA ARG A 253 -45.83 5.98 0.06
C ARG A 253 -46.99 6.37 -0.85
N GLU A 254 -46.73 6.64 -2.13
CA GLU A 254 -47.77 6.98 -3.10
C GLU A 254 -48.69 5.78 -3.38
N LYS A 255 -48.15 4.56 -3.47
CA LYS A 255 -48.96 3.35 -3.57
C LYS A 255 -49.89 3.17 -2.38
N MET A 256 -49.39 3.42 -1.17
CA MET A 256 -50.19 3.33 0.05
C MET A 256 -51.28 4.40 0.14
N SER A 257 -51.01 5.62 -0.33
CA SER A 257 -52.00 6.71 -0.36
C SER A 257 -53.10 6.47 -1.40
N LEU A 258 -52.77 5.86 -2.55
CA LEU A 258 -53.70 5.57 -3.64
C LEU A 258 -54.50 4.28 -3.44
N ARG A 259 -54.08 3.39 -2.53
CA ARG A 259 -54.76 2.11 -2.28
C ARG A 259 -56.22 2.30 -1.85
N ALA A 260 -56.48 3.12 -0.84
CA ALA A 260 -57.83 3.34 -0.34
C ALA A 260 -58.78 3.93 -1.40
N PRO A 261 -58.38 4.94 -2.21
CA PRO A 261 -59.16 5.38 -3.37
C PRO A 261 -59.43 4.28 -4.41
N VAL A 262 -58.43 3.44 -4.75
CA VAL A 262 -58.61 2.35 -5.72
C VAL A 262 -59.62 1.33 -5.21
N GLU A 263 -59.48 0.89 -3.96
CA GLU A 263 -60.41 -0.05 -3.33
C GLU A 263 -61.84 0.52 -3.34
N TYR A 264 -62.01 1.81 -2.99
CA TYR A 264 -63.32 2.48 -3.04
C TYR A 264 -63.95 2.48 -4.45
N TRP A 265 -63.18 2.83 -5.49
CA TRP A 265 -63.72 2.89 -6.86
C TRP A 265 -63.95 1.50 -7.46
N GLU A 266 -63.16 0.50 -7.08
CA GLU A 266 -63.40 -0.90 -7.43
C GLU A 266 -64.73 -1.38 -6.84
N GLU A 267 -64.92 -1.19 -5.52
CA GLU A 267 -66.19 -1.53 -4.84
C GLU A 267 -67.37 -0.79 -5.47
N ARG A 268 -67.20 0.50 -5.79
CA ARG A 268 -68.23 1.32 -6.44
C ARG A 268 -68.58 0.81 -7.84
N SER A 269 -67.57 0.39 -8.63
CA SER A 269 -67.78 -0.20 -9.95
C SER A 269 -68.54 -1.52 -9.85
N GLU A 270 -68.15 -2.39 -8.92
CA GLU A 270 -68.81 -3.66 -8.67
C GLU A 270 -70.27 -3.47 -8.26
N HIS A 271 -70.53 -2.57 -7.31
CA HIS A 271 -71.89 -2.22 -6.89
C HIS A 271 -72.77 -1.79 -8.08
N HIS A 272 -72.26 -0.93 -8.97
CA HIS A 272 -73.03 -0.47 -10.13
C HIS A 272 -73.16 -1.55 -11.22
N LYS A 273 -72.21 -2.49 -11.35
CA LYS A 273 -72.36 -3.67 -12.22
C LYS A 273 -73.48 -4.58 -11.72
N GLU A 274 -73.52 -4.85 -10.43
CA GLU A 274 -74.61 -5.62 -9.82
C GLU A 274 -75.96 -4.93 -10.06
N ARG A 275 -76.05 -3.62 -9.80
CA ARG A 275 -77.26 -2.81 -10.06
C ARG A 275 -77.64 -2.78 -11.54
N THR A 276 -76.67 -2.82 -12.46
CA THR A 276 -76.89 -2.93 -13.90
C THR A 276 -77.61 -4.24 -14.23
N THR A 277 -77.17 -5.37 -13.66
CA THR A 277 -77.84 -6.66 -13.91
C THR A 277 -79.28 -6.66 -13.42
N VAL A 278 -79.53 -6.08 -12.24
CA VAL A 278 -80.88 -6.02 -11.65
C VAL A 278 -81.77 -5.08 -12.45
N SER A 279 -81.33 -3.84 -12.71
CA SER A 279 -82.08 -2.85 -13.49
C SER A 279 -82.31 -3.29 -14.94
N GLY A 280 -81.34 -3.98 -15.54
CA GLY A 280 -81.48 -4.58 -16.87
C GLY A 280 -82.57 -5.65 -16.90
N ARG A 281 -82.57 -6.57 -15.93
CA ARG A 281 -83.65 -7.58 -15.81
C ARG A 281 -85.03 -6.93 -15.70
N TRP A 282 -85.16 -5.84 -14.93
CA TRP A 282 -86.41 -5.08 -14.83
C TRP A 282 -86.77 -4.39 -16.15
N ALA A 283 -85.83 -3.74 -16.83
CA ALA A 283 -86.08 -3.04 -18.09
C ALA A 283 -86.48 -4.00 -19.21
N PHE A 284 -85.73 -5.08 -19.43
CA PHE A 284 -86.04 -6.10 -20.44
C PHE A 284 -87.32 -6.88 -20.10
N GLY A 285 -87.53 -7.17 -18.81
CA GLY A 285 -88.77 -7.80 -18.33
C GLY A 285 -90.00 -6.93 -18.56
N ALA A 286 -89.93 -5.63 -18.21
CA ALA A 286 -91.01 -4.67 -18.44
C ALA A 286 -91.30 -4.50 -19.93
N MET A 287 -90.27 -4.49 -20.78
CA MET A 287 -90.44 -4.43 -22.24
C MET A 287 -91.17 -5.67 -22.78
N ALA A 288 -90.76 -6.88 -22.36
CA ALA A 288 -91.41 -8.12 -22.77
C ALA A 288 -92.89 -8.18 -22.31
N VAL A 289 -93.15 -7.79 -21.05
CA VAL A 289 -94.52 -7.72 -20.51
C VAL A 289 -95.35 -6.68 -21.25
N LEU A 290 -94.79 -5.51 -21.55
CA LEU A 290 -95.47 -4.47 -22.31
C LEU A 290 -95.83 -4.94 -23.72
N THR A 291 -94.91 -5.59 -24.43
CA THR A 291 -95.17 -6.14 -25.77
C THR A 291 -96.29 -7.17 -25.74
N LEU A 292 -96.27 -8.09 -24.76
CA LEU A 292 -97.35 -9.07 -24.56
C LEU A 292 -98.67 -8.38 -24.23
N PHE A 293 -98.66 -7.40 -23.32
CA PHE A 293 -99.86 -6.69 -22.89
C PHE A 293 -100.49 -5.88 -24.03
N ILE A 294 -99.70 -5.15 -24.82
CA ILE A 294 -100.16 -4.45 -26.02
C ILE A 294 -100.76 -5.45 -27.02
N GLY A 295 -100.11 -6.60 -27.23
CA GLY A 295 -100.62 -7.66 -28.11
C GLY A 295 -101.98 -8.20 -27.66
N LEU A 296 -102.15 -8.44 -26.36
CA LEU A 296 -103.42 -8.88 -25.78
C LEU A 296 -104.52 -7.83 -25.89
N VAL A 297 -104.22 -6.56 -25.57
CA VAL A 297 -105.19 -5.45 -25.71
C VAL A 297 -105.56 -5.28 -27.17
N ALA A 298 -104.61 -5.35 -28.11
CA ALA A 298 -104.88 -5.27 -29.54
C ALA A 298 -105.77 -6.43 -30.03
N ALA A 299 -105.49 -7.67 -29.60
CA ALA A 299 -106.33 -8.83 -29.91
C ALA A 299 -107.76 -8.65 -29.35
N TRP A 300 -107.89 -8.12 -28.13
CA TRP A 300 -109.19 -7.80 -27.53
C TRP A 300 -109.95 -6.71 -28.31
N VAL A 301 -109.27 -5.65 -28.77
CA VAL A 301 -109.88 -4.62 -29.64
C VAL A 301 -110.37 -5.25 -30.96
N LEU A 302 -109.56 -6.09 -31.60
CA LEU A 302 -109.88 -6.73 -32.88
C LEU A 302 -110.97 -7.79 -32.78
N HIS A 303 -111.15 -8.44 -31.63
CA HIS A 303 -112.23 -9.41 -31.42
C HIS A 303 -113.59 -8.74 -31.17
N ASN A 304 -113.60 -7.48 -30.73
CA ASN A 304 -114.81 -6.74 -30.36
C ASN A 304 -115.07 -5.57 -31.32
N LEU A 305 -115.16 -5.87 -32.63
CA LEU A 305 -115.47 -4.88 -33.66
C LEU A 305 -116.96 -4.54 -33.67
N SER A 306 -117.29 -3.29 -33.99
CA SER A 306 -118.68 -2.88 -34.23
C SER A 306 -119.23 -3.54 -35.51
N PRO A 307 -120.56 -3.60 -35.71
CA PRO A 307 -121.17 -4.24 -36.88
C PRO A 307 -120.66 -3.73 -38.24
N ASP A 308 -120.18 -2.49 -38.30
CA ASP A 308 -119.58 -1.87 -39.50
C ASP A 308 -118.12 -2.30 -39.77
N GLY A 309 -117.61 -3.29 -39.02
CA GLY A 309 -116.24 -3.82 -39.16
C GLY A 309 -115.13 -2.91 -38.62
N LYS A 310 -115.48 -1.83 -37.90
CA LYS A 310 -114.53 -0.85 -37.35
C LYS A 310 -114.44 -0.97 -35.82
N PRO A 311 -113.26 -0.77 -35.22
CA PRO A 311 -113.12 -0.75 -33.76
C PRO A 311 -113.72 0.52 -33.15
N GLU A 312 -114.32 0.39 -31.97
CA GLU A 312 -114.85 1.53 -31.21
C GLU A 312 -113.72 2.47 -30.77
N VAL A 313 -113.93 3.78 -30.92
CA VAL A 313 -112.91 4.81 -30.69
C VAL A 313 -112.28 4.73 -29.30
N TRP A 314 -113.09 4.55 -28.25
CA TRP A 314 -112.59 4.49 -26.87
C TRP A 314 -111.66 3.30 -26.61
N ARG A 315 -111.88 2.16 -27.28
CA ARG A 315 -111.03 0.97 -27.16
C ARG A 315 -109.66 1.20 -27.79
N VAL A 316 -109.64 1.89 -28.94
CA VAL A 316 -108.41 2.35 -29.59
C VAL A 316 -107.71 3.39 -28.71
N SER A 317 -108.45 4.31 -28.08
CA SER A 317 -107.88 5.29 -27.15
C SER A 317 -107.20 4.63 -25.93
N VAL A 318 -107.79 3.56 -25.38
CA VAL A 318 -107.17 2.79 -24.28
C VAL A 318 -105.88 2.10 -24.75
N LEU A 319 -105.88 1.47 -25.93
CA LEU A 319 -104.68 0.87 -26.53
C LEU A 319 -103.55 1.89 -26.68
N VAL A 320 -103.87 3.07 -27.23
CA VAL A 320 -102.90 4.16 -27.41
C VAL A 320 -102.39 4.67 -26.06
N LEU A 321 -103.28 4.90 -25.08
CA LEU A 321 -102.91 5.39 -23.76
C LEU A 321 -101.98 4.40 -23.03
N VAL A 322 -102.31 3.12 -23.04
CA VAL A 322 -101.47 2.04 -22.46
C VAL A 322 -100.13 1.97 -23.18
N GLY A 323 -100.12 2.05 -24.51
CA GLY A 323 -98.89 2.07 -25.30
C GLY A 323 -97.99 3.25 -24.92
N VAL A 324 -98.53 4.46 -24.86
CA VAL A 324 -97.79 5.68 -24.53
C VAL A 324 -97.24 5.63 -23.10
N LEU A 325 -98.08 5.32 -22.11
CA LEU A 325 -97.66 5.24 -20.71
C LEU A 325 -96.67 4.10 -20.47
N GLY A 326 -96.89 2.94 -21.09
CA GLY A 326 -96.01 1.78 -20.99
C GLY A 326 -94.64 2.03 -21.61
N VAL A 327 -94.58 2.64 -22.80
CA VAL A 327 -93.31 3.04 -23.44
C VAL A 327 -92.59 4.08 -22.57
N TRP A 328 -93.31 5.05 -22.01
CA TRP A 328 -92.72 6.04 -21.10
C TRP A 328 -92.13 5.40 -19.83
N ALA A 329 -92.86 4.49 -19.19
CA ALA A 329 -92.37 3.75 -18.01
C ALA A 329 -91.16 2.87 -18.33
N THR A 330 -91.20 2.16 -19.48
CA THR A 330 -90.07 1.34 -19.96
C THR A 330 -88.85 2.21 -20.24
N ARG A 331 -89.05 3.39 -20.83
CA ARG A 331 -87.97 4.37 -21.07
C ARG A 331 -87.30 4.80 -19.77
N LEU A 332 -88.06 5.00 -18.69
CA LEU A 332 -87.49 5.34 -17.37
C LEU A 332 -86.60 4.21 -16.82
N LEU A 333 -87.06 2.95 -16.95
CA LEU A 333 -86.28 1.78 -16.53
C LEU A 333 -85.00 1.60 -17.36
N VAL A 334 -85.08 1.78 -18.68
CA VAL A 334 -83.92 1.74 -19.58
C VAL A 334 -82.93 2.86 -19.24
N ARG A 335 -83.40 4.07 -18.91
CA ARG A 335 -82.54 5.16 -18.45
C ARG A 335 -81.81 4.83 -17.15
N MET A 336 -82.51 4.24 -16.19
CA MET A 336 -81.88 3.79 -14.94
C MET A 336 -80.83 2.70 -15.17
N PHE A 337 -81.11 1.75 -16.08
CA PHE A 337 -80.16 0.74 -16.52
C PHE A 337 -78.91 1.34 -17.17
N LEU A 338 -79.08 2.25 -18.12
CA LEU A 338 -77.97 2.94 -18.80
C LEU A 338 -77.14 3.80 -17.83
N SER A 339 -77.78 4.44 -16.84
CA SER A 339 -77.08 5.20 -15.80
C SER A 339 -76.18 4.30 -14.96
N HIS A 340 -76.67 3.12 -14.52
CA HIS A 340 -75.82 2.17 -13.81
C HIS A 340 -74.66 1.63 -14.65
N ILE A 341 -74.85 1.41 -15.96
CA ILE A 341 -73.75 1.07 -16.87
C ILE A 341 -72.71 2.18 -16.91
N HIS A 342 -73.14 3.43 -17.13
CA HIS A 342 -72.22 4.56 -17.22
C HIS A 342 -71.45 4.77 -15.92
N LEU A 343 -72.10 4.67 -14.76
CA LEU A 343 -71.44 4.79 -13.46
C LEU A 343 -70.46 3.64 -13.18
N ALA A 344 -70.80 2.41 -13.60
CA ALA A 344 -69.90 1.26 -13.48
C ALA A 344 -68.64 1.43 -14.36
N THR A 345 -68.82 1.91 -15.59
CA THR A 345 -67.73 2.18 -16.54
C THR A 345 -66.87 3.34 -16.07
N ASP A 346 -67.46 4.46 -15.63
CA ASP A 346 -66.72 5.63 -15.10
C ASP A 346 -65.85 5.23 -13.89
N ALA A 347 -66.41 4.44 -12.96
CA ALA A 347 -65.64 3.93 -11.82
C ALA A 347 -64.49 2.99 -12.26
N ALA A 348 -64.73 2.12 -13.25
CA ALA A 348 -63.69 1.23 -13.79
C ALA A 348 -62.58 1.99 -14.53
N GLU A 349 -62.93 3.02 -15.31
CA GLU A 349 -61.97 3.89 -15.99
C GLU A 349 -61.06 4.62 -14.98
N ARG A 350 -61.62 5.13 -13.87
CA ARG A 350 -60.83 5.73 -12.78
C ARG A 350 -59.84 4.75 -12.17
N VAL A 351 -60.23 3.50 -11.93
CA VAL A 351 -59.33 2.45 -11.42
C VAL A 351 -58.18 2.19 -12.40
N VAL A 352 -58.48 2.06 -13.70
CA VAL A 352 -57.46 1.85 -14.73
C VAL A 352 -56.50 3.03 -14.81
N MET A 353 -57.00 4.27 -14.75
CA MET A 353 -56.15 5.48 -14.75
C MET A 353 -55.20 5.51 -13.55
N VAL A 354 -55.68 5.23 -12.33
CA VAL A 354 -54.83 5.22 -11.12
C VAL A 354 -53.78 4.11 -11.18
N LYS A 355 -54.16 2.90 -11.61
CA LYS A 355 -53.20 1.79 -11.78
C LYS A 355 -52.15 2.09 -12.85
N THR A 356 -52.56 2.74 -13.94
CA THR A 356 -51.64 3.15 -15.00
C THR A 356 -50.68 4.22 -14.50
N TYR A 357 -51.17 5.22 -13.75
CA TYR A 357 -50.32 6.22 -13.09
C TYR A 357 -49.28 5.57 -12.17
N LEU A 358 -49.70 4.60 -11.34
CA LEU A 358 -48.78 3.87 -10.46
C LEU A 358 -47.73 3.07 -11.25
N SER A 359 -48.10 2.42 -12.34
CA SER A 359 -47.15 1.68 -13.19
C SER A 359 -46.12 2.59 -13.85
N LEU A 360 -46.52 3.81 -14.20
CA LEU A 360 -45.62 4.80 -14.80
C LEU A 360 -44.67 5.40 -13.75
N LEU A 361 -45.15 5.63 -12.52
CA LEU A 361 -44.30 6.00 -11.39
C LEU A 361 -43.24 4.93 -11.09
N GLU A 362 -43.62 3.65 -11.09
CA GLU A 362 -42.70 2.52 -10.86
C GLU A 362 -41.61 2.43 -11.94
N SER A 363 -41.93 2.81 -13.18
CA SER A 363 -40.96 2.84 -14.29
C SER A 363 -39.94 3.98 -14.25
N GLY A 364 -39.95 4.80 -13.18
CA GLY A 364 -39.00 5.90 -13.00
C GLY A 364 -39.22 7.09 -13.93
N LYS A 365 -40.35 7.14 -14.64
CA LYS A 365 -40.75 8.32 -15.42
C LYS A 365 -41.27 9.37 -14.44
N LEU A 366 -40.37 10.26 -14.01
CA LEU A 366 -40.71 11.42 -13.21
C LEU A 366 -41.67 12.30 -14.01
N PHE A 367 -42.94 12.28 -13.62
CA PHE A 367 -43.93 13.23 -14.09
C PHE A 367 -43.57 14.62 -13.57
N SER A 368 -43.65 15.63 -14.43
CA SER A 368 -43.62 17.01 -13.94
C SER A 368 -44.83 17.27 -13.04
N ASP A 369 -44.75 18.27 -12.16
CA ASP A 369 -45.90 18.68 -11.34
C ASP A 369 -47.12 19.07 -12.21
N GLU A 370 -46.89 19.47 -13.46
CA GLU A 370 -47.92 19.78 -14.44
C GLU A 370 -48.63 18.51 -14.95
N ASP A 371 -47.88 17.45 -15.27
CA ASP A 371 -48.42 16.15 -15.64
C ASP A 371 -49.22 15.53 -14.47
N ARG A 372 -48.71 15.66 -13.24
CA ARG A 372 -49.41 15.20 -12.03
C ARG A 372 -50.74 15.94 -11.86
N LYS A 373 -50.77 17.27 -12.04
CA LYS A 373 -52.00 18.06 -11.98
C LYS A 373 -53.00 17.62 -13.06
N LEU A 374 -52.53 17.35 -14.27
CA LEU A 374 -53.39 16.92 -15.39
C LEU A 374 -54.05 15.57 -15.10
N ILE A 375 -53.29 14.60 -14.57
CA ILE A 375 -53.80 13.28 -14.20
C ILE A 375 -54.79 13.39 -13.03
N LEU A 376 -54.47 14.17 -11.99
CA LEU A 376 -55.38 14.38 -10.86
C LEU A 376 -56.67 15.08 -11.28
N GLN A 377 -56.60 16.07 -12.18
CA GLN A 377 -57.79 16.73 -12.72
C GLN A 377 -58.67 15.76 -13.53
N ALA A 378 -58.07 14.87 -14.32
CA ALA A 378 -58.82 13.83 -15.02
C ALA A 378 -59.50 12.86 -14.05
N LEU A 379 -58.83 12.50 -12.95
CA LEU A 379 -59.35 11.56 -11.95
C LEU A 379 -60.50 12.13 -11.10
N PHE A 380 -60.46 13.44 -10.79
CA PHE A 380 -61.46 14.12 -9.97
C PHE A 380 -62.59 14.78 -10.78
N ARG A 381 -62.68 14.53 -12.09
CA ARG A 381 -63.78 15.06 -12.90
C ARG A 381 -65.14 14.56 -12.38
N PRO A 382 -66.17 15.43 -12.27
CA PRO A 382 -67.52 15.01 -11.92
C PRO A 382 -68.04 13.98 -12.91
N ALA A 383 -68.68 12.91 -12.42
CA ALA A 383 -69.34 11.94 -13.28
C ALA A 383 -70.50 12.62 -14.03
N SER A 384 -70.53 12.50 -15.35
CA SER A 384 -71.65 12.96 -16.15
C SER A 384 -72.76 11.91 -16.09
N ASP A 385 -73.61 11.97 -15.06
CA ASP A 385 -74.84 11.18 -15.06
C ASP A 385 -75.76 11.78 -16.14
N GLY A 386 -75.88 11.09 -17.27
CA GLY A 386 -76.62 11.53 -18.47
C GLY A 386 -78.13 11.74 -18.25
N ILE A 387 -78.60 11.67 -17.00
CA ILE A 387 -79.99 11.83 -16.59
C ILE A 387 -80.44 13.30 -16.62
N VAL A 388 -79.56 14.28 -16.36
CA VAL A 388 -79.99 15.67 -16.06
C VAL A 388 -80.20 16.55 -17.31
N LYS A 389 -79.76 16.13 -18.51
CA LYS A 389 -79.81 16.99 -19.71
C LYS A 389 -81.04 16.82 -20.62
N ASP A 390 -81.78 15.71 -20.48
CA ASP A 390 -82.84 15.33 -21.43
C ASP A 390 -84.27 15.48 -20.87
N GLU A 391 -84.53 16.43 -19.98
CA GLU A 391 -85.89 16.74 -19.49
C GLU A 391 -86.75 17.56 -20.48
N GLY A 392 -86.47 17.46 -21.78
CA GLY A 392 -87.41 17.88 -22.81
C GLY A 392 -88.51 16.84 -22.96
N LEU A 393 -89.73 17.15 -22.49
CA LEU A 393 -90.95 16.39 -22.78
C LEU A 393 -91.02 16.04 -24.28
N PRO A 394 -91.50 14.85 -24.68
CA PRO A 394 -91.66 14.54 -26.10
C PRO A 394 -92.68 15.50 -26.72
N HIS A 395 -92.17 16.42 -27.54
CA HIS A 395 -92.91 17.43 -28.31
C HIS A 395 -94.02 16.93 -29.29
N PRO A 396 -94.13 15.64 -29.71
CA PRO A 396 -95.14 15.25 -30.69
C PRO A 396 -96.60 15.34 -30.22
N ALA A 397 -96.88 15.21 -28.91
CA ALA A 397 -98.25 15.19 -28.41
C ALA A 397 -98.88 16.60 -28.30
N LEU A 398 -98.06 17.60 -27.98
CA LEU A 398 -98.49 19.00 -27.88
C LEU A 398 -98.71 19.63 -29.27
N GLU A 399 -97.90 19.28 -30.27
CA GLU A 399 -98.11 19.72 -31.66
C GLU A 399 -99.40 19.15 -32.28
N ALA A 400 -99.78 17.91 -31.94
CA ALA A 400 -101.02 17.33 -32.43
C ALA A 400 -102.27 18.02 -31.85
N LEU A 401 -102.22 18.43 -30.58
CA LEU A 401 -103.31 19.15 -29.91
C LEU A 401 -103.49 20.59 -30.40
N THR A 402 -102.41 21.29 -30.73
CA THR A 402 -102.49 22.69 -31.22
C THR A 402 -102.94 22.77 -32.69
N LYS A 403 -102.68 21.72 -33.49
CA LYS A 403 -103.09 21.67 -34.90
C LYS A 403 -104.56 21.26 -35.12
N LEU A 404 -105.19 20.63 -34.13
CA LEU A 404 -106.63 20.28 -34.15
C LEU A 404 -107.54 21.44 -33.72
N GLY A 405 -107.00 22.51 -33.11
CA GLY A 405 -107.76 23.70 -32.70
C GLY A 405 -107.79 24.84 -33.73
N SER A 406 -107.17 24.67 -34.91
CA SER A 406 -107.03 25.72 -35.91
C SER A 406 -107.69 25.38 -37.27
N ARG A 407 -108.92 24.89 -37.25
CA ARG A 407 -109.78 24.84 -38.44
C ARG A 407 -111.21 25.27 -38.13
#